data_AF-A0A953EY43-F1
#
_entry.id   AF-A0A953EY43-F1
#
_cell.length_a   1.000
_cell.length_b   1.000
_cell.length_c   1.000
_cell.angle_alpha   90.00
_cell.angle_beta   90.00
_cell.angle_gamma   90.00
#
_symmetry.space_group_name_H-M   'P 1'
#
loop_
_entity.id
_entity.type
_entity.pdbx_description
1 polymer ?
#
loop_
_entity_poly.entity_id
_entity_poly.type
_entity_poly.pdbx_seq_one_letter_code
_entity_poly.pdbx_strand_id
1 'polypeptide(L)'
;MTNLQENPFASPAPLASPRGQHAASEPADWKKIARRWELLRIPYNVLVFLAGMFWIALNPDQLRYWPEIVIFGIAANLAYCIGPLGEMYVHWFCDTFDRRLPAWLTMSLRSPSLTFLLFSLGAAFSVVVTLAAGYLTNETIFIHDTYIVNP
;
A
#
# COMPACT_ATOMS: atom_id res chain seq x y z
N MET A 1 23.04 36.84 -48.42
CA MET A 1 22.62 35.42 -48.47
C MET A 1 23.84 34.57 -48.13
N THR A 2 24.04 34.25 -46.86
CA THR A 2 25.18 33.50 -46.36
C THR A 2 24.82 32.01 -46.34
N ASN A 3 25.43 31.23 -47.24
CA ASN A 3 25.38 29.77 -47.20
C ASN A 3 26.12 29.30 -45.94
N LEU A 4 25.38 28.79 -44.96
CA LEU A 4 25.96 28.08 -43.83
C LEU A 4 26.47 26.74 -44.35
N GLN A 5 27.77 26.69 -44.61
CA GLN A 5 28.49 25.48 -44.98
C GLN A 5 28.45 24.52 -43.79
N GLU A 6 27.63 23.47 -43.89
CA GLU A 6 27.55 22.39 -42.90
C GLU A 6 28.93 21.78 -42.67
N ASN A 7 29.33 21.71 -41.40
CA ASN A 7 30.63 21.20 -41.00
C ASN A 7 30.69 19.68 -41.25
N PRO A 8 31.53 19.18 -42.18
CA PRO A 8 31.61 17.76 -42.53
C PRO A 8 32.22 16.90 -41.42
N PHE A 9 32.77 17.52 -40.36
CA PHE A 9 33.30 16.84 -39.18
C PHE A 9 32.38 16.93 -37.97
N ALA A 10 31.16 17.47 -38.12
CA ALA A 10 30.12 17.31 -37.11
C ALA A 10 29.79 15.82 -37.04
N SER A 11 30.34 15.14 -36.02
CA SER A 11 29.91 13.79 -35.66
C SER A 11 28.39 13.79 -35.61
N PRO A 12 27.70 12.79 -36.21
CA PRO A 12 26.25 12.76 -36.21
C PRO A 12 25.80 13.02 -34.78
N ALA A 13 25.02 14.10 -34.59
CA ALA A 13 24.50 14.46 -33.27
C ALA A 13 24.03 13.14 -32.65
N PRO A 14 24.56 12.74 -31.47
CA PRO A 14 24.25 11.45 -30.91
C PRO A 14 22.74 11.38 -30.90
N LEU A 15 22.18 10.50 -31.74
CA LEU A 15 20.74 10.25 -31.84
C LEU A 15 20.30 10.18 -30.40
N ALA A 16 19.61 11.23 -29.94
CA ALA A 16 19.25 11.39 -28.55
C ALA A 16 18.43 10.15 -28.25
N SER A 17 19.09 9.15 -27.64
CA SER A 17 18.46 7.88 -27.41
C SER A 17 17.30 8.23 -26.49
N PRO A 18 16.04 8.02 -26.89
CA PRO A 18 14.91 8.35 -26.02
C PRO A 18 15.00 7.60 -24.67
N ARG A 19 15.87 6.58 -24.60
CA ARG A 19 16.09 5.70 -23.45
C ARG A 19 16.96 6.27 -22.33
N GLY A 20 17.53 7.48 -22.47
CA GLY A 20 18.29 8.13 -21.41
C GLY A 20 17.46 8.96 -20.42
N GLN A 21 16.20 9.25 -20.73
CA GLN A 21 15.34 10.13 -19.93
C GLN A 21 14.60 9.42 -18.79
N HIS A 22 14.88 8.14 -18.50
CA HIS A 22 14.28 7.42 -17.37
C HIS A 22 14.92 7.71 -16.00
N ALA A 23 16.01 8.48 -15.93
CA ALA A 23 16.71 8.76 -14.66
C ALA A 23 16.02 9.81 -13.77
N ALA A 24 14.97 10.46 -14.27
CA ALA A 24 14.09 11.29 -13.47
C ALA A 24 12.65 10.90 -13.82
N SER A 25 12.16 9.80 -13.25
CA SER A 25 10.72 9.56 -13.13
C SER A 25 10.06 10.88 -12.73
N GLU A 26 9.19 11.42 -13.57
CA GLU A 26 8.57 12.72 -13.31
C GLU A 26 8.04 12.76 -11.87
N PRO A 27 8.14 13.89 -11.16
CA PRO A 27 7.48 14.07 -9.86
C PRO A 27 5.94 13.88 -9.91
N ALA A 28 5.38 13.55 -11.08
CA ALA A 28 4.00 13.16 -11.30
C ALA A 28 3.70 11.68 -11.00
N ASP A 29 4.67 10.76 -11.07
CA ASP A 29 4.37 9.32 -10.98
C ASP A 29 4.10 8.81 -9.56
N TRP A 30 4.83 9.29 -8.56
CA TRP A 30 4.53 8.96 -7.16
C TRP A 30 3.16 9.50 -6.73
N LYS A 31 2.72 10.64 -7.28
CA LYS A 31 1.39 11.21 -7.02
C LYS A 31 0.28 10.31 -7.55
N LYS A 32 0.49 9.68 -8.72
CA LYS A 32 -0.46 8.71 -9.27
C LYS A 32 -0.58 7.49 -8.36
N ILE A 33 0.54 6.95 -7.89
CA ILE A 33 0.56 5.81 -6.94
C ILE A 33 -0.17 6.20 -5.65
N ALA A 34 0.21 7.31 -5.03
CA ALA A 34 -0.42 7.81 -3.80
C ALA A 34 -1.94 7.98 -3.97
N ARG A 35 -2.38 8.60 -5.09
CA ARG A 35 -3.80 8.80 -5.39
C ARG A 35 -4.57 7.48 -5.54
N ARG A 36 -3.97 6.44 -6.13
CA ARG A 36 -4.63 5.13 -6.27
C ARG A 36 -4.84 4.46 -4.92
N TRP A 37 -3.82 4.50 -4.07
CA TRP A 37 -3.91 4.01 -2.71
C TRP A 37 -4.94 4.78 -1.88
N GLU A 38 -5.00 6.10 -2.03
CA GLU A 38 -6.00 6.94 -1.37
C GLU A 38 -7.42 6.61 -1.82
N LEU A 39 -7.64 6.42 -3.13
CA LEU A 39 -8.92 5.99 -3.69
C LEU A 39 -9.38 4.61 -3.21
N LEU A 40 -8.46 3.72 -2.82
CA LEU A 40 -8.79 2.42 -2.21
C LEU A 40 -9.01 2.55 -0.70
N ARG A 41 -8.22 3.39 -0.03
CA ARG A 41 -8.25 3.56 1.43
C ARG A 41 -9.53 4.23 1.91
N ILE A 42 -10.02 5.27 1.20
CA ILE A 42 -11.24 5.98 1.59
C ILE A 42 -12.45 5.04 1.67
N PRO A 43 -12.85 4.31 0.60
CA PRO A 43 -14.01 3.43 0.67
C PRO A 43 -13.82 2.30 1.68
N TYR A 44 -12.60 1.75 1.80
CA TYR A 44 -12.31 0.74 2.82
C TYR A 44 -12.53 1.27 4.24
N ASN A 45 -11.97 2.44 4.58
CA ASN A 45 -12.13 3.02 5.91
C ASN A 45 -13.60 3.36 6.19
N VAL A 46 -14.35 3.85 5.19
CA VAL A 46 -15.80 4.07 5.31
C VAL A 46 -16.53 2.77 5.59
N LEU A 47 -16.24 1.70 4.86
CA LEU A 47 -16.89 0.40 5.06
C LEU A 47 -16.57 -0.19 6.44
N VAL A 48 -15.30 -0.16 6.86
CA VAL A 48 -14.88 -0.64 8.19
C VAL A 48 -15.52 0.19 9.29
N PHE A 49 -15.58 1.51 9.15
CA PHE A 49 -16.24 2.39 10.10
C PHE A 49 -17.74 2.08 10.22
N LEU A 50 -18.44 1.95 9.09
CA LEU A 50 -19.87 1.61 9.08
C LEU A 50 -20.12 0.24 9.69
N ALA A 51 -19.28 -0.76 9.39
CA ALA A 51 -19.37 -2.09 9.99
C ALA A 51 -19.13 -2.05 11.51
N GLY A 52 -18.15 -1.27 11.97
CA GLY A 52 -17.88 -1.07 13.40
C GLY A 52 -19.02 -0.36 14.12
N MET A 53 -19.58 0.70 13.54
CA MET A 53 -20.74 1.41 14.07
C MET A 53 -21.98 0.51 14.15
N PHE A 54 -22.22 -0.30 13.11
CA PHE A 54 -23.29 -1.28 13.10
C PHE A 54 -23.12 -2.32 14.22
N TRP A 55 -21.89 -2.84 14.41
CA TRP A 55 -21.58 -3.77 15.49
C TRP A 55 -21.80 -3.17 16.89
N ILE A 56 -21.37 -1.93 17.12
CA ILE A 56 -21.58 -1.20 18.38
C ILE A 56 -23.06 -0.94 18.62
N ALA A 57 -23.84 -0.60 17.59
CA ALA A 57 -25.28 -0.39 17.72
C ALA A 57 -26.01 -1.66 18.18
N LEU A 58 -25.53 -2.84 17.77
CA LEU A 58 -26.05 -4.14 18.22
C LEU A 58 -25.52 -4.54 19.61
N ASN A 59 -24.36 -4.02 20.03
CA ASN A 59 -23.67 -4.41 21.26
C ASN A 59 -23.08 -3.19 21.99
N PRO A 60 -23.91 -2.34 22.61
CA PRO A 60 -23.44 -1.05 23.17
C PRO A 60 -22.39 -1.21 24.27
N ASP A 61 -22.40 -2.30 25.03
CA ASP A 61 -21.43 -2.57 26.10
C ASP A 61 -19.98 -2.70 25.57
N GLN A 62 -19.81 -2.96 24.26
CA GLN A 62 -18.51 -3.06 23.61
C GLN A 62 -17.82 -1.69 23.47
N LEU A 63 -18.53 -0.57 23.69
CA LEU A 63 -17.94 0.77 23.73
C LEU A 63 -16.81 0.89 24.75
N ARG A 64 -16.75 0.02 25.78
CA ARG A 64 -15.64 0.00 26.73
C ARG A 64 -14.26 -0.23 26.10
N TYR A 65 -14.21 -0.86 24.92
CA TYR A 65 -12.98 -1.15 24.17
C TYR A 65 -12.62 -0.06 23.14
N TRP A 66 -13.24 1.12 23.23
CA TRP A 66 -12.98 2.21 22.28
C TRP A 66 -11.49 2.61 22.18
N PRO A 67 -10.67 2.61 23.26
CA PRO A 67 -9.26 2.97 23.14
C PRO A 67 -8.48 1.95 22.31
N GLU A 68 -8.72 0.66 22.52
CA GLU A 68 -8.09 -0.43 21.77
C GLU A 68 -8.49 -0.35 20.29
N ILE A 69 -9.78 -0.11 20.01
CA ILE A 69 -10.28 0.08 18.64
C ILE A 69 -9.56 1.25 17.95
N VAL A 70 -9.35 2.36 18.65
CA VAL A 70 -8.62 3.52 18.10
C VAL A 70 -7.15 3.19 17.83
N ILE A 71 -6.46 2.52 18.76
CA ILE A 71 -5.07 2.11 18.60
C ILE A 71 -4.93 1.15 17.41
N PHE A 72 -5.81 0.16 17.30
CA PHE A 72 -5.85 -0.76 16.16
C PHE A 72 -6.13 -0.03 14.85
N GLY A 73 -7.06 0.93 14.85
CA GLY A 73 -7.35 1.78 13.70
C GLY A 73 -6.13 2.57 13.23
N ILE A 74 -5.37 3.17 14.16
CA ILE A 74 -4.11 3.88 13.86
C ILE A 74 -3.08 2.90 13.31
N ALA A 75 -2.86 1.77 13.98
CA ALA A 75 -1.88 0.76 13.57
C ALA A 75 -2.19 0.20 12.16
N ALA A 76 -3.46 -0.09 11.88
CA ALA A 76 -3.89 -0.53 10.55
C ALA A 76 -3.62 0.55 9.49
N ASN A 77 -3.94 1.81 9.78
CA ASN A 77 -3.67 2.91 8.85
C ASN A 77 -2.16 3.16 8.62
N LEU A 78 -1.31 2.94 9.63
CA LEU A 78 0.15 2.98 9.48
C LEU A 78 0.67 1.81 8.65
N ALA A 79 0.14 0.60 8.86
CA ALA A 79 0.47 -0.56 8.04
C ALA A 79 0.08 -0.32 6.56
N TYR A 80 -1.03 0.38 6.31
CA TYR A 80 -1.42 0.80 4.96
C TYR A 80 -0.42 1.74 4.29
N CYS A 81 0.39 2.50 5.03
CA CYS A 81 1.46 3.31 4.43
C CYS A 81 2.58 2.46 3.82
N ILE A 82 2.72 1.19 4.23
CA ILE A 82 3.72 0.27 3.68
C ILE A 82 3.38 -0.09 2.22
N GLY A 83 2.10 -0.17 1.87
CA GLY A 83 1.65 -0.50 0.52
C GLY A 83 2.16 0.46 -0.57
N PRO A 84 1.87 1.77 -0.49
CA PRO A 84 2.38 2.78 -1.42
C PRO A 84 3.91 2.81 -1.45
N LEU A 85 4.56 2.70 -0.27
CA LEU A 85 6.03 2.66 -0.19
C LEU A 85 6.61 1.44 -0.91
N GLY A 86 5.98 0.28 -0.75
CA GLY A 86 6.35 -0.95 -1.44
C GLY A 86 6.16 -0.83 -2.95
N GLU A 87 5.04 -0.29 -3.42
CA GLU A 87 4.80 -0.07 -4.86
C GLU A 87 5.81 0.93 -5.46
N MET A 88 6.13 2.00 -4.73
CA MET A 88 7.19 2.95 -5.12
C MET A 88 8.56 2.28 -5.21
N TYR A 89 8.91 1.44 -4.23
CA TYR A 89 10.19 0.73 -4.23
C TYR A 89 10.28 -0.30 -5.36
N VAL A 90 9.18 -1.00 -5.65
CA VAL A 90 9.09 -1.94 -6.78
C VAL A 90 9.25 -1.20 -8.11
N HIS A 91 8.63 -0.04 -8.29
CA HIS A 91 8.81 0.79 -9.48
C HIS A 91 10.27 1.25 -9.62
N TRP A 92 10.84 1.80 -8.56
CA TRP A 92 12.25 2.21 -8.54
C TRP A 92 13.21 1.06 -8.85
N PHE A 93 12.93 -0.14 -8.31
CA PHE A 93 13.71 -1.33 -8.58
C PHE A 93 13.61 -1.73 -10.06
N CYS A 94 12.41 -1.72 -10.64
CA CYS A 94 12.22 -1.99 -12.06
C CYS A 94 12.97 -0.99 -12.94
N ASP A 95 12.94 0.31 -12.60
CA ASP A 95 13.66 1.36 -13.34
C ASP A 95 15.17 1.16 -13.26
N THR A 96 15.68 0.78 -12.09
CA THR A 96 17.11 0.55 -11.85
C THR A 96 17.63 -0.69 -12.60
N PHE A 97 16.81 -1.73 -12.72
CA PHE A 97 17.20 -3.02 -13.29
C PHE A 97 16.52 -3.34 -14.63
N ASP A 98 15.96 -2.34 -15.33
CA ASP A 98 15.10 -2.49 -16.52
C ASP A 98 15.71 -3.37 -17.63
N ARG A 99 17.06 -3.40 -17.75
CA ARG A 99 17.76 -4.23 -18.73
C ARG A 99 17.85 -5.72 -18.36
N ARG A 100 17.56 -6.10 -17.11
CA ARG A 100 17.70 -7.47 -16.59
C ARG A 100 16.37 -8.17 -16.34
N LEU A 101 15.27 -7.42 -16.29
CA LEU A 101 13.94 -7.99 -16.05
C LEU A 101 13.21 -8.23 -17.36
N PRO A 102 12.53 -9.37 -17.53
CA PRO A 102 11.72 -9.61 -18.71
C PRO A 102 10.50 -8.67 -18.72
N ALA A 103 10.11 -8.19 -19.90
CA ALA A 103 9.06 -7.16 -20.07
C ALA A 103 7.70 -7.55 -19.46
N TRP A 104 7.35 -8.84 -19.45
CA TRP A 104 6.12 -9.29 -18.81
C TRP A 104 6.13 -9.03 -17.30
N LEU A 105 7.28 -9.17 -16.64
CA LEU A 105 7.42 -8.98 -15.21
C LEU A 105 7.32 -7.50 -14.83
N THR A 106 7.96 -6.62 -15.60
CA THR A 106 7.84 -5.17 -15.39
C THR A 106 6.41 -4.68 -15.64
N MET A 107 5.72 -5.22 -16.64
CA MET A 107 4.29 -4.96 -16.87
C MET A 107 3.41 -5.45 -15.71
N SER A 108 3.65 -6.65 -15.19
CA SER A 108 2.90 -7.18 -14.04
C SER A 108 3.14 -6.35 -12.77
N LEU A 109 4.38 -5.95 -12.51
CA LEU A 109 4.75 -5.17 -11.33
C LEU A 109 4.24 -3.73 -11.36
N ARG A 110 4.03 -3.14 -12.55
CA ARG A 110 3.43 -1.80 -12.69
C ARG A 110 1.90 -1.82 -12.84
N SER A 111 1.28 -3.00 -12.78
CA SER A 111 -0.15 -3.15 -13.04
C SER A 111 -1.01 -2.66 -11.85
N PRO A 112 -2.25 -2.20 -12.10
CA PRO A 112 -3.25 -1.97 -11.04
C PRO A 112 -3.49 -3.18 -10.14
N SER A 113 -3.31 -4.38 -10.72
CA SER A 113 -3.51 -5.64 -10.03
C SER A 113 -2.54 -5.81 -8.88
N LEU A 114 -1.33 -5.26 -8.96
CA LEU A 114 -0.38 -5.29 -7.84
C LEU A 114 -0.89 -4.45 -6.66
N THR A 115 -1.33 -3.20 -6.92
CA THR A 115 -1.93 -2.33 -5.88
C THR A 115 -3.10 -3.04 -5.21
N PHE A 116 -4.01 -3.61 -6.00
CA PHE A 116 -5.17 -4.34 -5.49
C PHE A 116 -4.75 -5.57 -4.67
N LEU A 117 -3.81 -6.37 -5.17
CA LEU A 117 -3.31 -7.57 -4.50
C LEU A 117 -2.64 -7.23 -3.16
N LEU A 118 -1.75 -6.24 -3.14
CA LEU A 118 -1.10 -5.77 -1.91
C LEU A 118 -2.13 -5.23 -0.92
N PHE A 119 -3.13 -4.49 -1.41
CA PHE A 119 -4.23 -3.99 -0.59
C PHE A 119 -5.05 -5.14 0.01
N SER A 120 -5.45 -6.12 -0.79
CA SER A 120 -6.23 -7.28 -0.35
C SER A 120 -5.45 -8.14 0.64
N LEU A 121 -4.15 -8.34 0.43
CA LEU A 121 -3.28 -9.05 1.37
C LEU A 121 -3.18 -8.31 2.71
N GLY A 122 -3.00 -6.99 2.68
CA GLY A 122 -2.98 -6.17 3.89
C GLY A 122 -4.31 -6.21 4.66
N ALA A 123 -5.43 -6.13 3.95
CA ALA A 123 -6.76 -6.24 4.54
C ALA A 123 -6.99 -7.64 5.16
N ALA A 124 -6.66 -8.70 4.42
CA ALA A 124 -6.79 -10.08 4.91
C ALA A 124 -5.90 -10.33 6.14
N PHE A 125 -4.65 -9.84 6.12
CA PHE A 125 -3.76 -9.91 7.27
C PHE A 125 -4.35 -9.18 8.48
N SER A 126 -4.91 -7.98 8.30
CA SER A 126 -5.57 -7.25 9.39
C SER A 126 -6.72 -8.06 9.99
N VAL A 127 -7.57 -8.67 9.17
CA VAL A 127 -8.68 -9.50 9.65
C VAL A 127 -8.16 -10.69 10.46
N VAL A 128 -7.14 -11.40 9.97
CA VAL A 128 -6.53 -12.54 10.68
C VAL A 128 -5.95 -12.11 12.02
N VAL A 129 -5.23 -10.98 12.07
CA VAL A 129 -4.66 -10.45 13.31
C VAL A 129 -5.76 -10.06 14.30
N THR A 130 -6.84 -9.41 13.84
CA THR A 130 -7.97 -9.05 14.70
C THR A 130 -8.68 -10.29 15.27
N LEU A 131 -8.88 -11.33 14.45
CA LEU A 131 -9.48 -12.59 14.90
C LEU A 131 -8.57 -13.32 15.90
N ALA A 132 -7.27 -13.37 15.64
CA ALA A 132 -6.30 -13.99 16.54
C ALA A 132 -6.21 -13.24 17.89
N ALA A 133 -6.20 -11.91 17.86
CA ALA A 133 -6.22 -11.08 19.06
C ALA A 133 -7.50 -11.30 19.87
N GLY A 134 -8.66 -11.31 19.20
CA GLY A 134 -9.95 -11.60 19.84
C GLY A 134 -10.01 -12.98 20.50
N TYR A 135 -9.46 -14.00 19.82
CA TYR A 135 -9.36 -15.36 20.35
C TYR A 135 -8.50 -15.40 21.62
N LEU A 136 -7.31 -14.79 21.61
CA LEU A 136 -6.40 -14.73 22.76
C LEU A 136 -7.00 -13.97 23.96
N THR A 137 -7.78 -12.91 23.70
CA THR A 137 -8.46 -12.18 24.78
C THR A 137 -9.58 -12.99 25.41
N ASN A 138 -10.30 -13.81 24.65
CA ASN A 138 -11.35 -14.67 25.21
C ASN A 138 -10.77 -15.77 26.10
N GLU A 139 -9.63 -16.37 25.73
CA GLU A 139 -8.98 -17.38 26.56
C GLU A 139 -8.46 -16.81 27.88
N THR A 140 -7.90 -15.59 27.87
CA THR A 140 -7.38 -14.96 29.10
C THR A 140 -8.49 -14.55 30.08
N ILE A 141 -9.63 -14.07 29.59
CA ILE A 141 -10.81 -13.79 30.44
C ILE A 141 -11.35 -15.08 31.07
N PHE A 142 -11.44 -16.16 30.29
CA PHE A 142 -11.93 -17.46 30.79
C PHE A 142 -11.07 -18.01 31.93
N ILE A 143 -9.74 -17.89 31.80
CA ILE A 143 -8.79 -18.27 32.85
C ILE A 143 -9.06 -17.42 34.11
N HIS A 144 -9.15 -16.10 33.99
CA HIS A 144 -9.28 -15.22 35.14
C HIS A 144 -10.56 -15.45 35.95
N ASP A 145 -11.70 -15.72 35.29
CA ASP A 145 -12.96 -16.00 35.98
C ASP A 145 -12.98 -17.38 36.66
N THR A 146 -12.29 -18.37 36.08
CA THR A 146 -12.26 -19.73 36.64
C THR A 146 -11.48 -19.81 37.96
N TYR A 147 -10.41 -19.01 38.12
CA TYR A 147 -9.59 -19.00 39.35
C TYR A 147 -10.13 -18.09 40.46
N ILE A 148 -11.07 -17.19 40.16
CA ILE A 148 -11.68 -16.31 41.18
C ILE A 148 -12.90 -16.96 41.84
N VAL A 149 -13.61 -17.85 41.12
CA VAL A 149 -14.88 -18.46 41.60
C VAL A 149 -14.66 -19.77 42.37
N ASN A 150 -13.49 -20.42 42.25
CA ASN A 150 -13.10 -21.57 43.07
C ASN A 150 -11.67 -21.38 43.60
N PRO A 151 -11.47 -20.71 44.75
CA PRO A 151 -10.20 -20.78 45.48
C PRO A 151 -9.96 -22.18 46.08
#